data_AF-A0A1C6ATY4-F1
#
_entry.id   AF-A0A1C6ATY4-F1
#
_cell.length_a   1.000
_cell.length_b   1.000
_cell.length_c   1.000
_cell.angle_alpha   90.00
_cell.angle_beta   90.00
_cell.angle_gamma   90.00
#
_symmetry.space_group_name_H-M   'P 1'
#
loop_
_entity.id
_entity.type
_entity.pdbx_description
1 polymer ?
#
loop_
_entity_poly.entity_id
_entity_poly.type
_entity_poly.pdbx_seq_one_letter_code
_entity_poly.pdbx_strand_id
1 'polypeptide(L)' 'MRIVLDTEKGRIILPKSFFTHLDKMNKILAEGGSDKKWTAEEYVRDQFEKAMKETMLRAEDKVVK' A
#
# COMPACT_ATOMS: atom_id res chain seq x y z
N MET A 1 3.11 -3.95 -6.16
CA MET A 1 4.04 -3.65 -5.04
C MET A 1 3.66 -4.55 -3.87
N ARG A 2 4.63 -5.09 -3.13
CA ARG A 2 4.37 -5.99 -1.99
C ARG A 2 4.87 -5.32 -0.71
N ILE A 3 4.02 -5.33 0.31
CA ILE A 3 4.34 -4.90 1.68
C ILE A 3 4.40 -6.16 2.53
N VAL A 4 5.34 -6.24 3.46
CA VAL A 4 5.46 -7.38 4.37
C VAL A 4 4.99 -6.98 5.76
N LEU A 5 4.05 -7.75 6.29
CA LEU A 5 3.67 -7.73 7.71
C LEU A 5 4.53 -8.77 8.44
N ASP A 6 5.51 -8.29 9.20
CA ASP A 6 6.36 -9.12 10.07
C ASP A 6 5.65 -9.24 11.42
N THR A 7 4.91 -10.34 11.60
CA THR A 7 4.07 -10.59 12.79
C THR A 7 4.89 -11.01 14.00
N GLU A 8 6.09 -11.56 13.81
CA GLU A 8 7.00 -11.90 14.91
C GLU A 8 7.60 -10.64 15.55
N LYS A 9 7.92 -9.64 14.73
CA LYS A 9 8.57 -8.39 15.19
C LYS A 9 7.61 -7.20 15.25
N GLY A 10 6.33 -7.40 14.95
CA GLY A 10 5.29 -6.38 15.05
C GLY A 10 5.54 -5.15 14.17
N ARG A 11 6.01 -5.34 12.94
CA ARG A 11 6.42 -4.22 12.06
C ARG A 11 5.99 -4.41 10.61
N ILE A 12 5.79 -3.29 9.94
CA ILE A 12 5.47 -3.23 8.52
C ILE A 12 6.74 -2.86 7.75
N ILE A 13 7.15 -3.70 6.82
CA ILE A 13 8.34 -3.47 5.99
C ILE A 13 7.88 -2.98 4.62
N LEU A 14 8.26 -1.74 4.30
CA LEU A 14 7.98 -1.08 3.04
C LEU A 14 9.20 -1.16 2.11
N PRO A 15 9.04 -1.56 0.83
CA PRO A 15 10.15 -1.57 -0.11
C PRO A 15 10.59 -0.15 -0.46
N LYS A 16 11.86 0.05 -0.83
CA LYS A 16 12.37 1.40 -1.20
C LYS A 16 11.54 2.07 -2.31
N SER A 17 11.04 1.28 -3.27
CA SER A 17 10.19 1.76 -4.36
C SER A 17 8.84 2.31 -3.91
N PHE A 18 8.40 2.00 -2.68
CA PHE A 18 7.18 2.53 -2.09
C PHE A 18 7.23 4.05 -1.98
N PHE A 19 8.28 4.60 -1.40
CA PHE A 19 8.41 6.04 -1.17
C PHE A 19 8.48 6.79 -2.50
N THR A 20 9.20 6.26 -3.48
CA THR A 20 9.21 6.83 -4.85
C THR A 20 7.82 6.83 -5.49
N HIS A 21 7.00 5.81 -5.23
CA HIS A 21 5.64 5.76 -5.75
C HIS A 21 4.72 6.75 -5.02
N LEU A 22 4.82 6.81 -3.69
CA LEU A 22 4.04 7.72 -2.86
C LEU A 22 4.32 9.19 -3.21
N ASP A 23 5.59 9.54 -3.40
CA ASP A 23 5.99 10.89 -3.80
C ASP A 23 5.44 11.26 -5.17
N LYS A 24 5.48 10.34 -6.14
CA LYS A 24 4.87 10.55 -7.46
C LYS A 24 3.36 10.76 -7.37
N MET A 25 2.66 9.98 -6.56
CA MET A 25 1.22 10.15 -6.34
C MET A 25 0.90 11.52 -5.72
N ASN A 26 1.64 11.91 -4.68
CA ASN A 26 1.45 13.19 -4.03
C ASN A 26 1.76 14.37 -4.97
N LYS A 27 2.76 14.23 -5.82
CA LYS A 27 3.07 15.24 -6.85
C LYS A 27 1.91 15.41 -7.84
N ILE A 28 1.35 14.30 -8.35
CA ILE A 28 0.20 14.33 -9.26
C ILE A 28 -1.03 14.98 -8.59
N LEU A 29 -1.28 14.67 -7.31
CA LEU A 29 -2.39 15.27 -6.57
C LEU A 29 -2.22 16.77 -6.39
N ALA A 30 -1.01 17.21 -6.06
CA ALA A 30 -0.68 18.64 -5.94
C ALA A 30 -0.81 19.37 -7.29
N GLU A 31 -0.33 18.77 -8.39
CA GLU A 31 -0.50 19.30 -9.75
C GLU A 31 -1.98 19.38 -10.17
N GLY A 32 -2.81 18.45 -9.68
CA GLY A 32 -4.26 18.46 -9.86
C GLY A 32 -5.04 19.41 -8.94
N GLY A 33 -4.35 20.23 -8.13
CA GLY A 33 -4.97 21.19 -7.20
C GLY A 33 -5.59 20.56 -5.95
N SER A 34 -5.21 19.34 -5.58
CA SER A 34 -5.67 18.69 -4.35
C SER A 34 -4.76 19.06 -3.17
N ASP A 35 -5.37 19.45 -2.06
CA ASP A 35 -4.67 19.62 -0.77
C ASP A 35 -4.33 18.28 -0.09
N LYS A 36 -4.81 17.17 -0.66
CA LYS A 36 -4.59 15.84 -0.08
C LYS A 36 -3.17 15.36 -0.35
N LYS A 37 -2.45 15.09 0.73
CA LYS A 37 -1.14 14.44 0.71
C LYS A 37 -1.20 13.11 1.45
N TRP A 38 -0.92 12.02 0.76
CA TRP A 38 -0.83 10.71 1.36
C TRP A 38 0.43 10.58 2.20
N THR A 39 0.25 10.18 3.45
CA THR A 39 1.33 9.63 4.28
C THR A 39 1.50 8.13 3.99
N ALA A 40 2.67 7.59 4.36
CA ALA A 40 2.93 6.16 4.23
C ALA A 40 1.93 5.32 5.04
N GLU A 41 1.60 5.79 6.25
CA GLU A 41 0.66 5.13 7.15
C GLU A 41 -0.76 5.08 6.57
N GLU A 42 -1.28 6.22 6.08
CA GLU A 42 -2.62 6.28 5.47
C GLU A 42 -2.72 5.40 4.24
N TYR A 43 -1.70 5.43 3.38
CA TYR A 43 -1.68 4.59 2.19
C TYR A 43 -1.68 3.11 2.57
N VAL A 44 -0.82 2.68 3.49
CA VAL A 44 -0.74 1.28 3.91
C VAL A 44 -2.05 0.82 4.53
N ARG A 45 -2.67 1.65 5.37
CA ARG A 45 -3.96 1.37 6.00
C ARG A 45 -5.06 1.20 4.95
N ASP A 46 -5.19 2.13 4.02
CA ASP A 46 -6.17 2.06 2.92
C ASP A 46 -5.97 0.82 2.06
N GLN A 47 -4.74 0.47 1.71
CA GLN A 47 -4.45 -0.74 0.93
C GLN A 47 -4.74 -2.01 1.73
N PHE A 48 -4.47 -2.02 3.03
CA PHE A 48 -4.78 -3.16 3.89
C PHE A 48 -6.29 -3.35 4.02
N GLU A 49 -7.06 -2.29 4.27
CA GLU A 49 -8.53 -2.36 4.34
C GLU A 49 -9.14 -2.87 3.04
N LYS A 50 -8.61 -2.45 1.89
CA LYS A 50 -9.02 -2.98 0.58
C LYS A 50 -8.69 -4.46 0.44
N ALA A 51 -7.46 -4.86 0.78
CA ALA A 51 -7.04 -6.26 0.70
C ALA A 51 -7.84 -7.17 1.65
N MET A 52 -8.24 -6.67 2.82
CA MET A 52 -9.06 -7.41 3.79
C MET A 52 -10.50 -7.68 3.31
N LYS A 53 -10.99 -6.89 2.34
CA LYS A 53 -12.30 -7.11 1.70
C LYS A 53 -12.23 -8.13 0.56
N GLU A 54 -11.04 -8.41 0.07
CA GLU A 54 -10.78 -9.39 -0.97
C GLU A 54 -10.54 -10.78 -0.36
N THR A 55 -10.61 -11.82 -1.18
CA THR A 55 -10.31 -13.18 -0.75
C THR A 55 -8.85 -13.30 -0.33
N MET A 56 -8.60 -13.79 0.89
CA MET A 56 -7.26 -14.13 1.34
C MET A 56 -6.78 -15.37 0.58
N LEU A 57 -5.68 -15.21 -0.15
CA LEU A 57 -5.10 -16.25 -0.99
C LEU A 57 -3.77 -16.71 -0.42
N ARG A 58 -3.50 -18.00 -0.53
CA ARG A 58 -2.15 -18.57 -0.35
C ARG A 58 -1.27 -18.14 -1.53
N ALA A 59 0.04 -18.18 -1.33
CA ALA A 59 0.99 -17.80 -2.37
C ALA A 59 0.85 -18.65 -3.65
N GLU A 60 0.43 -19.91 -3.52
CA GLU A 60 0.18 -20.83 -4.63
C GLU A 60 -1.21 -20.70 -5.29
N ASP A 61 -2.16 -19.97 -4.67
CA ASP A 61 -3.52 -19.88 -5.20
C ASP A 61 -3.54 -19.00 -6.46
N LYS A 62 -4.07 -19.54 -7.56
CA LYS A 62 -4.36 -18.73 -8.75
C LYS A 62 -5.63 -17.92 -8.50
N VAL A 63 -5.54 -16.61 -8.67
CA VAL A 63 -6.71 -15.71 -8.70
C VAL A 63 -7.56 -16.10 -9.92
N VAL A 64 -8.65 -16.84 -9.72
CA VAL A 64 -9.65 -17.05 -10.76
C VAL A 64 -10.65 -15.90 -10.63
N LYS A 65 -10.59 -14.96 -11.56
CA LYS A 65 -11.57 -13.87 -11.69
C LYS A 65 -12.77 -14.33 -12.52
#